data_AF-A0A3E0QCL0-F1
#
_entry.id   AF-A0A3E0QCL0-F1
#
_cell.length_a   1.000
_cell.length_b   1.000
_cell.length_c   1.000
_cell.angle_alpha   90.00
_cell.angle_beta   90.00
_cell.angle_gamma   90.00
#
_symmetry.space_group_name_H-M   'P 1'
#
loop_
_entity.id
_entity.type
_entity.pdbx_description
1 polymer ?
#
loop_
_entity_poly.entity_id
_entity_poly.type
_entity_poly.pdbx_seq_one_letter_code
_entity_poly.pdbx_strand_id
1 'polypeptide(L)'
;MAKYLVETYYTCTFKVNHYLDDINETELKNLEKRDDGKFEVLDVKLDNRKTKSLDPNNKKVVENKKIEIVSKSASENSISKETVVQNLNKSSEKGGKRFSMPDRRKGYIQKATIGDHKVYLHTGEYEDGKIGEIFIDTSKEGELVKALMNNFAIAVSLGLQYGVPLDEFISAFVGTK
;
A
#
# COMPACT_ATOMS: atom_id res chain seq x y z
N MET A 1 -26.06 17.08 -32.89
CA MET A 1 -24.72 17.42 -32.36
C MET A 1 -24.57 16.81 -30.98
N ALA A 2 -23.35 16.47 -30.57
CA ALA A 2 -23.10 16.02 -29.20
C ALA A 2 -23.26 17.19 -28.22
N LYS A 3 -23.98 16.98 -27.11
CA LYS A 3 -24.20 18.01 -26.06
C LYS A 3 -23.10 18.03 -24.99
N TYR A 4 -22.30 16.97 -24.94
CA TYR A 4 -21.22 16.79 -23.96
C TYR A 4 -20.03 16.07 -24.62
N LEU A 5 -18.82 16.44 -24.22
CA LEU A 5 -17.58 15.70 -24.43
C LEU A 5 -17.25 14.93 -23.15
N VAL A 6 -16.83 13.67 -23.29
CA VAL A 6 -16.46 12.81 -22.16
C VAL A 6 -15.08 12.19 -22.42
N GLU A 7 -14.11 12.56 -21.60
CA GLU A 7 -12.78 11.97 -21.59
C GLU A 7 -12.70 10.98 -20.42
N THR A 8 -12.22 9.76 -20.67
CA THR A 8 -12.10 8.72 -19.64
C THR A 8 -10.70 8.15 -19.67
N TYR A 9 -10.01 8.23 -18.53
CA TYR A 9 -8.65 7.75 -18.34
C TYR A 9 -8.68 6.41 -17.61
N TYR A 10 -7.94 5.43 -18.12
CA TYR A 10 -7.78 4.12 -17.52
C TYR A 10 -6.30 3.80 -17.36
N THR A 11 -5.93 3.25 -16.21
CA THR A 11 -4.64 2.57 -16.00
C THR A 11 -4.88 1.08 -16.18
N CYS A 12 -4.23 0.49 -17.17
CA CYS A 12 -4.36 -0.93 -17.49
C CYS A 12 -3.03 -1.64 -17.19
N THR A 13 -3.09 -2.74 -16.44
CA THR A 13 -1.92 -3.60 -16.21
C THR A 13 -2.03 -4.80 -17.14
N PHE A 14 -1.10 -4.90 -18.09
CA PHE A 14 -0.98 -6.03 -19.00
C PHE A 14 0.26 -6.85 -18.68
N LYS A 15 0.15 -8.16 -18.83
CA LYS A 15 1.28 -9.09 -18.84
C LYS A 15 1.45 -9.62 -20.26
N VAL A 16 2.67 -9.53 -20.78
CA VAL A 16 3.02 -10.02 -22.12
C VAL A 16 3.99 -11.17 -21.97
N ASN A 17 3.66 -12.32 -22.54
CA ASN A 17 4.50 -13.52 -22.50
C ASN A 17 5.02 -13.81 -23.92
N HIS A 18 6.33 -13.73 -24.11
CA HIS A 18 7.01 -14.13 -25.34
C HIS A 18 7.66 -15.51 -25.16
N TYR A 19 7.83 -16.24 -26.26
CA TYR A 19 8.65 -17.44 -26.30
C TYR A 19 9.97 -17.09 -27.00
N LEU A 20 11.10 -17.41 -26.35
CA LEU A 20 12.44 -17.20 -26.86
C LEU A 20 13.12 -18.55 -27.00
N ASP A 21 13.73 -18.81 -28.16
CA ASP A 21 14.50 -20.03 -28.39
C ASP A 21 15.88 -19.96 -27.70
N ASP A 22 16.49 -18.76 -27.65
CA ASP A 22 17.77 -18.49 -26.99
C ASP A 22 17.70 -17.26 -26.06
N ILE A 23 18.44 -17.30 -24.94
CA ILE A 23 18.51 -16.21 -23.95
C ILE A 23 19.78 -15.37 -24.19
N ASN A 24 19.80 -14.61 -25.29
CA ASN A 24 20.90 -13.71 -25.66
C ASN A 24 20.51 -12.23 -25.45
N GLU A 25 21.47 -11.37 -25.10
CA GLU A 25 21.21 -9.94 -24.87
C GLU A 25 20.51 -9.24 -26.05
N THR A 26 20.83 -9.64 -27.29
CA THR A 26 20.23 -9.10 -28.52
C THR A 26 18.73 -9.42 -28.60
N GLU A 27 18.32 -10.62 -28.19
CA GLU A 27 16.90 -11.03 -28.18
C GLU A 27 16.13 -10.29 -27.09
N LEU A 28 16.69 -10.17 -25.88
CA LEU A 28 16.05 -9.38 -24.81
C LEU A 28 15.89 -7.90 -25.20
N LYS A 29 16.87 -7.30 -25.89
CA LYS A 29 16.81 -5.91 -26.38
C LYS A 29 15.76 -5.69 -27.48
N ASN A 30 15.31 -6.73 -28.17
CA ASN A 30 14.31 -6.67 -29.23
C ASN A 30 12.91 -7.13 -28.79
N LEU A 31 12.74 -7.57 -27.54
CA LEU A 31 11.48 -8.15 -27.03
C LEU A 31 10.28 -7.22 -27.21
N GLU A 32 10.45 -5.92 -26.94
CA GLU A 32 9.40 -4.88 -27.09
C GLU A 32 8.96 -4.64 -28.53
N LYS A 33 9.70 -5.15 -29.52
CA LYS A 33 9.41 -5.00 -30.96
C LYS A 33 8.82 -6.26 -31.60
N ARG A 34 8.58 -7.31 -30.81
CA ARG A 34 8.02 -8.58 -31.30
C ARG A 34 6.51 -8.60 -31.14
N ASP A 35 5.81 -8.86 -32.24
CA ASP A 35 4.34 -8.95 -32.27
C ASP A 35 3.79 -10.31 -31.79
N ASP A 36 4.66 -11.22 -31.34
CA ASP A 36 4.34 -12.62 -30.97
C ASP A 36 3.93 -12.81 -29.48
N GLY A 37 3.90 -11.72 -28.71
CA GLY A 37 3.57 -11.74 -27.29
C GLY A 37 2.12 -12.16 -27.00
N LYS A 38 1.92 -13.13 -26.10
CA LYS A 38 0.60 -13.44 -25.56
C LYS A 38 0.23 -12.45 -24.46
N PHE A 39 -0.74 -11.59 -24.73
CA PHE A 39 -1.26 -10.58 -23.82
C PHE A 39 -2.30 -11.15 -22.85
N GLU A 40 -2.17 -10.80 -21.58
CA GLU A 40 -3.09 -11.12 -20.49
C GLU A 40 -3.41 -9.82 -19.74
N VAL A 41 -4.69 -9.47 -19.62
CA VAL A 41 -5.13 -8.25 -18.89
C VAL A 41 -5.28 -8.60 -17.42
N LEU A 42 -4.43 -8.03 -16.56
CA LEU A 42 -4.43 -8.32 -15.12
C LEU A 42 -5.34 -7.37 -14.33
N ASP A 43 -5.36 -6.09 -14.71
CA ASP A 43 -6.20 -5.07 -14.09
C ASP A 43 -6.56 -3.96 -15.08
N VAL A 44 -7.76 -3.39 -14.93
CA VAL A 44 -8.23 -2.21 -15.68
C VAL A 44 -8.91 -1.27 -14.70
N LYS A 45 -8.17 -0.27 -14.26
CA LYS A 45 -8.63 0.72 -13.30
C LYS A 45 -9.12 1.97 -14.02
N LEU A 46 -10.36 2.38 -13.74
CA LEU A 46 -10.85 3.71 -14.09
C LEU A 46 -10.24 4.74 -13.15
N ASP A 47 -9.37 5.62 -13.66
CA ASP A 47 -8.72 6.64 -12.84
C ASP A 47 -9.60 7.87 -12.68
N ASN A 48 -10.06 8.43 -13.79
CA ASN A 48 -10.86 9.64 -13.82
C ASN A 48 -11.72 9.73 -15.08
N ARG A 49 -12.90 10.33 -14.92
CA ARG A 49 -13.77 10.73 -16.02
C ARG A 49 -13.98 12.25 -15.95
N LYS A 50 -13.64 12.95 -17.03
CA LYS A 50 -13.96 14.37 -17.21
C LYS A 50 -15.14 14.48 -18.15
N THR A 51 -16.17 15.20 -17.75
CA THR A 51 -17.32 15.53 -18.59
C THR A 51 -17.38 17.05 -18.78
N LYS A 52 -17.54 17.49 -20.03
CA LYS A 52 -17.62 18.91 -20.38
C LYS A 52 -18.87 19.12 -21.24
N SER A 53 -19.77 20.00 -20.82
CA SER A 53 -20.88 20.42 -21.68
C SER A 53 -20.36 21.22 -22.86
N LEU A 54 -20.94 20.98 -24.03
CA LEU A 54 -20.68 21.73 -25.26
C LEU A 54 -21.76 22.80 -25.50
N ASP A 55 -22.78 22.89 -24.65
CA ASP A 55 -23.83 23.90 -24.70
C ASP A 55 -23.37 25.19 -23.98
N PRO A 56 -23.30 26.36 -24.64
CA PRO A 56 -22.70 27.57 -24.07
C PRO A 56 -23.47 28.20 -22.89
N ASN A 57 -24.71 27.78 -22.65
CA ASN A 57 -25.58 28.36 -21.60
C ASN A 57 -25.59 27.58 -20.26
N ASN A 58 -24.80 26.52 -20.09
CA ASN A 58 -24.92 25.64 -18.92
C ASN A 58 -23.72 25.72 -17.94
N LYS A 59 -23.72 26.73 -17.06
CA LYS A 59 -22.75 26.86 -15.95
C LYS A 59 -23.11 25.97 -14.75
N LYS A 60 -22.92 24.65 -14.87
CA LYS A 60 -22.90 23.74 -13.71
C LYS A 60 -21.68 22.84 -13.73
N VAL A 61 -20.73 23.15 -12.84
CA VAL A 61 -19.67 22.21 -12.43
C VAL A 61 -20.33 21.15 -11.56
N VAL A 62 -20.19 19.88 -11.94
CA VAL A 62 -20.66 18.75 -11.13
C VAL A 62 -19.44 18.08 -10.51
N GLU A 63 -19.37 18.11 -9.19
CA GLU A 63 -18.25 17.52 -8.45
C GLU A 63 -18.30 15.99 -8.50
N ASN A 64 -17.17 15.37 -8.87
CA ASN A 64 -17.04 13.92 -8.97
C ASN A 64 -17.05 13.28 -7.57
N LYS A 65 -18.20 12.76 -7.15
CA LYS A 65 -18.26 11.79 -6.04
C LYS A 65 -17.46 10.54 -6.43
N LYS A 66 -16.55 10.10 -5.55
CA LYS A 66 -15.91 8.78 -5.65
C LYS A 66 -16.99 7.69 -5.64
N ILE A 67 -16.92 6.78 -6.60
CA ILE A 67 -17.77 5.58 -6.65
C ILE A 67 -16.84 4.40 -6.42
N GLU A 68 -16.90 3.80 -5.22
CA GLU A 68 -16.28 2.50 -4.96
C GLU A 68 -17.18 1.41 -5.52
N ILE A 69 -16.69 0.67 -6.51
CA ILE A 69 -17.41 -0.46 -7.10
C ILE A 69 -16.83 -1.74 -6.53
N VAL A 70 -17.57 -2.35 -5.60
CA VAL A 70 -17.28 -3.68 -5.06
C VAL A 70 -17.60 -4.74 -6.12
N SER A 71 -16.65 -5.63 -6.42
CA SER A 71 -16.86 -6.80 -7.28
C SER A 71 -16.64 -8.12 -6.52
N LYS A 72 -17.76 -8.79 -6.25
CA LYS A 72 -17.93 -10.19 -5.81
C LYS A 72 -19.18 -10.67 -6.58
N SER A 73 -19.33 -11.84 -7.21
CA SER A 73 -18.52 -13.05 -7.49
C SER A 73 -18.92 -13.55 -8.91
N ALA A 74 -18.60 -14.74 -9.48
CA ALA A 74 -18.08 -16.03 -8.98
C ALA A 74 -17.36 -16.80 -10.15
N SER A 75 -16.51 -17.82 -9.90
CA SER A 75 -16.77 -19.28 -9.96
C SER A 75 -17.22 -19.84 -11.33
N GLU A 76 -16.75 -20.96 -11.89
CA GLU A 76 -15.96 -22.11 -11.39
C GLU A 76 -15.05 -22.70 -12.51
N ASN A 77 -13.94 -23.36 -12.15
CA ASN A 77 -13.63 -24.72 -12.62
C ASN A 77 -12.45 -25.35 -11.86
N SER A 78 -12.42 -26.68 -11.80
CA SER A 78 -11.69 -27.48 -10.81
C SER A 78 -10.30 -27.97 -11.26
N ILE A 79 -9.25 -27.54 -10.55
CA ILE A 79 -7.98 -28.28 -10.43
C ILE A 79 -7.56 -28.34 -8.94
N SER A 80 -6.90 -29.43 -8.56
CA SER A 80 -6.51 -29.88 -7.21
C SER A 80 -6.11 -28.78 -6.20
N LYS A 81 -6.83 -28.73 -5.06
CA LYS A 81 -6.61 -27.75 -3.98
C LYS A 81 -5.34 -27.97 -3.14
N GLU A 82 -4.63 -29.09 -3.31
CA GLU A 82 -3.53 -29.47 -2.41
C GLU A 82 -2.15 -29.00 -2.90
N THR A 83 -1.95 -28.82 -4.21
CA THR A 83 -0.66 -28.35 -4.77
C THR A 83 -0.58 -26.82 -4.88
N VAL A 84 -1.73 -26.14 -4.95
CA VAL A 84 -1.82 -24.69 -5.16
C VAL A 84 -1.41 -23.90 -3.90
N VAL A 85 -1.73 -24.41 -2.70
CA VAL A 85 -1.46 -23.73 -1.42
C VAL A 85 0.03 -23.50 -1.17
N GLN A 86 0.92 -24.35 -1.68
CA GLN A 86 2.36 -24.22 -1.46
C GLN A 86 3.02 -23.12 -2.33
N ASN A 87 2.46 -22.81 -3.50
CA ASN A 87 3.09 -21.89 -4.47
C ASN A 87 2.56 -20.44 -4.44
N LEU A 88 1.37 -20.17 -3.87
CA LEU A 88 0.91 -18.78 -3.68
C LEU A 88 1.76 -17.97 -2.69
N ASN A 89 2.57 -18.65 -1.86
CA ASN A 89 3.38 -17.98 -0.84
C ASN A 89 4.62 -17.23 -1.38
N LYS A 90 5.02 -17.43 -2.65
CA LYS A 90 6.27 -16.84 -3.20
C LYS A 90 6.10 -15.66 -4.17
N SER A 91 4.89 -15.34 -4.64
CA SER A 91 4.70 -14.34 -5.70
C SER A 91 3.87 -13.10 -5.32
N SER A 92 3.39 -12.99 -4.08
CA SER A 92 2.59 -11.82 -3.64
C SER A 92 3.39 -10.73 -2.90
N GLU A 93 4.71 -10.80 -2.86
CA GLU A 93 5.53 -9.98 -1.93
C GLU A 93 5.86 -8.55 -2.40
N LYS A 94 5.38 -8.12 -3.59
CA LYS A 94 5.63 -6.75 -4.12
C LYS A 94 4.45 -5.79 -4.00
N GLY A 95 3.34 -6.21 -3.38
CA GLY A 95 2.35 -5.30 -2.80
C GLY A 95 2.45 -5.44 -1.29
N GLY A 96 2.82 -4.36 -0.58
CA GLY A 96 3.30 -4.39 0.81
C GLY A 96 2.48 -5.29 1.74
N LYS A 97 2.95 -6.51 1.98
CA LYS A 97 2.41 -7.39 3.01
C LYS A 97 2.80 -6.81 4.35
N ARG A 98 1.80 -6.45 5.17
CA ARG A 98 2.02 -6.11 6.57
C ARG A 98 2.70 -7.30 7.26
N PHE A 99 3.90 -7.08 7.79
CA PHE A 99 4.61 -8.06 8.60
C PHE A 99 3.93 -8.16 9.96
N SER A 100 2.99 -9.11 10.07
CA SER A 100 2.27 -9.39 11.32
C SER A 100 3.25 -9.65 12.47
N MET A 101 3.07 -8.94 13.58
CA MET A 101 3.82 -9.20 14.80
C MET A 101 3.47 -10.58 15.38
N PRO A 102 4.42 -11.29 16.02
CA PRO A 102 4.11 -12.51 16.76
C PRO A 102 3.18 -12.23 17.95
N ASP A 103 2.43 -13.25 18.39
CA ASP A 103 1.53 -13.15 19.56
C ASP A 103 2.29 -12.81 20.85
N ARG A 104 3.51 -13.35 20.99
CA ARG A 104 4.43 -13.01 22.08
C ARG A 104 5.64 -12.28 21.52
N ARG A 105 5.82 -11.04 21.96
CA ARG A 105 6.86 -10.11 21.48
C ARG A 105 7.94 -9.97 22.54
N LYS A 106 9.19 -9.78 22.10
CA LYS A 106 10.20 -9.15 22.94
C LYS A 106 9.97 -7.64 22.91
N GLY A 107 10.54 -6.92 23.85
CA GLY A 107 10.31 -5.50 23.97
C GLY A 107 11.06 -4.91 25.14
N TYR A 108 11.36 -3.62 25.00
CA TYR A 108 12.04 -2.81 25.98
C TYR A 108 11.11 -1.74 26.50
N ILE A 109 11.23 -1.41 27.79
CA ILE A 109 10.46 -0.35 28.44
C ILE A 109 11.45 0.69 28.96
N GLN A 110 11.45 1.87 28.35
CA GLN A 110 12.28 2.99 28.76
C GLN A 110 11.44 4.12 29.33
N LYS A 111 11.81 4.57 30.51
CA LYS A 111 11.27 5.81 31.08
C LYS A 111 12.09 7.00 30.61
N ALA A 112 11.45 7.93 29.92
CA ALA A 112 11.98 9.25 29.62
C ALA A 112 11.38 10.31 30.57
N THR A 113 12.03 11.46 30.68
CA THR A 113 11.50 12.62 31.41
C THR A 113 11.89 13.88 30.65
N ILE A 114 10.88 14.68 30.30
CA ILE A 114 10.98 15.84 29.41
C ILE A 114 10.40 17.03 30.19
N GLY A 115 11.28 17.85 30.79
CA GLY A 115 10.86 18.77 31.85
C GLY A 115 10.20 17.99 33.00
N ASP A 116 9.00 18.41 33.41
CA ASP A 116 8.21 17.73 34.45
C ASP A 116 7.38 16.53 33.93
N HIS A 117 7.39 16.28 32.62
CA HIS A 117 6.57 15.26 31.97
C HIS A 117 7.29 13.91 31.98
N LYS A 118 6.63 12.88 32.54
CA LYS A 118 7.14 11.50 32.55
C LYS A 118 6.47 10.70 31.45
N VAL A 119 7.30 10.13 30.58
CA VAL A 119 6.89 9.36 29.41
C VAL A 119 7.50 7.96 29.51
N TYR A 120 6.73 6.95 29.16
CA TYR A 120 7.18 5.56 29.08
C TYR A 120 7.08 5.11 27.62
N LEU A 121 8.22 4.79 27.03
CA LEU A 121 8.33 4.18 25.71
C LEU A 121 8.36 2.67 25.88
N HIS A 122 7.43 1.97 25.24
CA HIS A 122 7.42 0.51 25.16
C HIS A 122 7.66 0.11 23.71
N THR A 123 8.65 -0.73 23.43
CA THR A 123 8.89 -1.28 22.09
C THR A 123 8.29 -2.68 21.96
N GLY A 124 7.86 -3.04 20.75
CA GLY A 124 7.55 -4.40 20.34
C GLY A 124 8.53 -4.84 19.25
N GLU A 125 9.26 -5.91 19.52
CA GLU A 125 10.28 -6.47 18.63
C GLU A 125 9.80 -7.76 17.95
N TYR A 126 10.22 -7.95 16.70
CA TYR A 126 10.14 -9.20 15.96
C TYR A 126 11.14 -10.24 16.52
N GLU A 127 11.03 -11.49 16.07
CA GLU A 127 11.93 -12.57 16.48
C GLU A 127 13.38 -12.36 16.06
N ASP A 128 13.61 -11.57 15.00
CA ASP A 128 14.94 -11.16 14.50
C ASP A 128 15.54 -9.95 15.25
N GLY A 129 14.83 -9.40 16.24
CA GLY A 129 15.26 -8.25 17.04
C GLY A 129 14.99 -6.88 16.39
N LYS A 130 14.33 -6.80 15.23
CA LYS A 130 13.88 -5.52 14.67
C LYS A 130 12.69 -4.98 15.46
N ILE A 131 12.63 -3.66 15.63
CA ILE A 131 11.48 -2.98 16.21
C ILE A 131 10.35 -2.90 15.17
N GLY A 132 9.20 -3.48 15.49
CA GLY A 132 7.98 -3.43 14.67
C GLY A 132 6.86 -2.59 15.27
N GLU A 133 6.90 -2.31 16.58
CA GLU A 133 5.89 -1.52 17.28
C GLU A 133 6.53 -0.59 18.32
N ILE A 134 5.90 0.56 18.55
CA ILE A 134 6.17 1.45 19.67
C ILE A 134 4.84 1.87 20.32
N PHE A 135 4.87 2.06 21.64
CA PHE A 135 3.77 2.64 22.42
C PHE A 135 4.33 3.71 23.36
N ILE A 136 3.56 4.78 23.56
CA ILE A 136 3.97 5.95 24.33
C ILE A 136 2.90 6.23 25.39
N ASP A 137 3.22 5.92 26.64
CA ASP A 137 2.36 6.22 27.79
C ASP A 137 2.87 7.48 28.51
N THR A 138 2.04 8.52 28.58
CA THR A 138 2.34 9.73 29.35
C THR A 138 1.53 9.77 30.64
N SER A 139 2.15 10.23 31.73
CA SER A 139 1.50 10.31 33.04
C SER A 139 1.23 11.76 33.42
N LYS A 140 0.00 12.04 33.90
CA LYS A 140 -0.50 13.37 34.31
C LYS A 140 -0.72 14.39 33.17
N GLU A 141 -0.89 13.93 31.94
CA GLU A 141 -1.28 14.79 30.82
C GLU A 141 -2.78 14.69 30.51
N GLY A 142 -3.33 15.68 29.81
CA GLY A 142 -4.73 15.69 29.39
C GLY A 142 -5.04 14.67 28.30
N GLU A 143 -6.31 14.27 28.20
CA GLU A 143 -6.78 13.23 27.27
C GLU A 143 -6.40 13.50 25.81
N LEU A 144 -6.38 14.76 25.39
CA LEU A 144 -5.97 15.17 24.04
C LEU A 144 -4.53 14.74 23.72
N VAL A 145 -3.59 14.97 24.64
CA VAL A 145 -2.17 14.62 24.42
C VAL A 145 -2.00 13.11 24.41
N LYS A 146 -2.65 12.41 25.35
CA LYS A 146 -2.65 10.94 25.40
C LYS A 146 -3.22 10.32 24.11
N ALA A 147 -4.34 10.84 23.61
CA ALA A 147 -4.95 10.38 22.36
C ALA A 147 -4.03 10.65 21.15
N LEU A 148 -3.39 11.82 21.09
CA LEU A 148 -2.45 12.16 20.03
C LEU A 148 -1.20 11.26 20.05
N MET A 149 -0.59 11.05 21.22
CA MET A 149 0.57 10.17 21.38
C MET A 149 0.25 8.71 21.02
N ASN A 150 -0.92 8.21 21.43
CA ASN A 150 -1.37 6.87 21.06
C ASN A 150 -1.59 6.73 19.54
N ASN A 151 -2.26 7.69 18.91
CA ASN A 151 -2.48 7.69 17.46
C ASN A 151 -1.16 7.80 16.67
N PHE A 152 -0.21 8.62 17.16
CA PHE A 152 1.14 8.73 16.59
C PHE A 152 1.91 7.40 16.70
N ALA A 153 1.90 6.78 17.87
CA ALA A 153 2.56 5.51 18.12
C ALA A 153 1.99 4.38 17.24
N ILE A 154 0.66 4.34 17.05
CA ILE A 154 -0.01 3.42 16.11
C ILE A 154 0.41 3.69 14.67
N ALA A 155 0.50 4.95 14.24
CA ALA A 155 0.90 5.30 12.87
C ALA A 155 2.35 4.89 12.55
N VAL A 156 3.29 5.15 13.45
CA VAL A 156 4.70 4.72 13.31
C VAL A 156 4.80 3.20 13.32
N SER A 157 4.13 2.53 14.27
CA SER A 157 4.08 1.06 14.36
C SER A 157 3.54 0.42 13.07
N LEU A 158 2.49 0.99 12.49
CA LEU A 158 1.93 0.49 11.24
C LEU A 158 2.95 0.65 10.09
N GLY A 159 3.64 1.78 10.00
CA GLY A 159 4.69 2.00 9.00
C GLY A 159 5.87 1.05 9.10
N LEU A 160 6.36 0.80 10.34
CA LEU A 160 7.40 -0.21 10.60
C LEU A 160 6.96 -1.60 10.12
N GLN A 161 5.69 -1.98 10.37
CA GLN A 161 5.11 -3.24 9.91
C GLN A 161 4.89 -3.33 8.39
N TYR A 162 4.89 -2.20 7.66
CA TYR A 162 4.93 -2.19 6.19
C TYR A 162 6.37 -2.14 5.62
N GLY A 163 7.38 -2.25 6.48
CA GLY A 163 8.79 -2.29 6.08
C GLY A 163 9.46 -0.92 5.92
N VAL A 164 8.85 0.16 6.42
CA VAL A 164 9.54 1.46 6.51
C VAL A 164 10.69 1.33 7.52
N PRO A 165 11.93 1.66 7.16
CA PRO A 165 13.07 1.55 8.08
C PRO A 165 12.94 2.58 9.22
N LEU A 166 13.29 2.15 10.44
CA LEU A 166 13.23 3.00 11.64
C LEU A 166 14.09 4.28 11.48
N ASP A 167 15.23 4.17 10.82
CA ASP A 167 16.15 5.30 10.60
C ASP A 167 15.49 6.44 9.81
N GLU A 168 14.52 6.16 8.94
CA GLU A 168 13.80 7.20 8.19
C GLU A 168 12.65 7.84 9.00
N PHE A 169 12.11 7.14 10.00
CA PHE A 169 11.27 7.80 11.00
C PHE A 169 12.11 8.72 11.90
N ILE A 170 13.32 8.28 12.27
CA ILE A 170 14.26 9.11 13.03
C ILE A 170 14.67 10.33 12.21
N SER A 171 15.05 10.17 10.94
CA SER A 171 15.47 11.27 10.06
C SER A 171 14.35 12.31 9.85
N ALA A 172 13.09 11.85 9.72
CA ALA A 172 11.94 12.72 9.49
C ALA A 172 11.50 13.52 10.74
N PHE A 173 11.64 12.97 11.95
CA PHE A 173 11.15 13.59 13.19
C PHE A 173 12.24 14.24 14.05
N VAL A 174 13.52 13.91 13.86
CA VAL A 174 14.61 14.60 14.57
C VAL A 174 14.77 16.02 14.03
N GLY A 175 14.63 17.01 14.92
CA GLY A 175 14.80 18.42 14.57
C GLY A 175 13.55 19.11 14.01
N THR A 176 12.39 18.43 14.00
CA THR A 176 11.09 19.11 13.81
C THR A 176 10.90 20.19 14.89
N LYS A 177 10.35 21.35 14.49
CA LYS A 177 10.14 22.53 15.34
C LYS A 177 8.65 22.86 15.46
#